data_AF-A0A2M7A468-F1
#
_entry.id   AF-A0A2M7A468-F1
#
_cell.length_a   1.000
_cell.length_b   1.000
_cell.length_c   1.000
_cell.angle_alpha   90.00
_cell.angle_beta   90.00
_cell.angle_gamma   90.00
#
_symmetry.space_group_name_H-M   'P 1'
#
loop_
_entity.id
_entity.type
_entity.pdbx_description
1 polymer ?
#
loop_
_entity_poly.entity_id
_entity_poly.type
_entity_poly.pdbx_seq_one_letter_code
_entity_poly.pdbx_strand_id
1 'polypeptide(L)'
;MPSYATACLTADSTVSWPWAGKQRIGKSIGWKKAIVVMSIAIIPIAVSVHTVVSYVFAMTIKPMWHSTIFGPYFVVGAIYSGIAALLIAMVILRKVYHFEEYLKPEHFRRLGFLLLTMCCLWFYFTFSEFLTTFYGQSPEEMKVFYGKMSGDYRLLFWGMVFCMWTTFFTLTLPWLPLRTPAPLRAPARVLRPILAIAVVAAFVAISQRAGTMTTLAMDLRMPLPPFLERSMMAIMPIAFVWSLLPYLRNNPIVSSFVASIFVVIGMWLERFVIVVPTLVNPRLSWGVAAYHPSWVEWSLTAFDFAGMVLLFVLFSKVFPMLPIWEMREGELAERSRFETQRVIMDRASEVPA
;
A
#
# COMPACT_ATOMS: atom_id res chain seq x y z
N MET A 1 16.06 39.80 17.89
CA MET A 1 16.07 38.33 18.02
C MET A 1 17.21 37.73 17.19
N PRO A 2 18.45 37.69 17.70
CA PRO A 2 19.56 36.97 17.06
C PRO A 2 19.94 35.75 17.91
N SER A 3 19.65 34.51 17.50
CA SER A 3 20.21 33.34 18.21
C SER A 3 20.18 32.00 17.48
N TYR A 4 19.49 31.83 16.34
CA TYR A 4 19.39 30.50 15.70
C TYR A 4 20.33 30.31 14.50
N ALA A 5 20.91 31.40 13.96
CA ALA A 5 21.86 31.32 12.85
C ALA A 5 23.26 30.84 13.28
N THR A 6 23.61 31.00 14.56
CA THR A 6 24.95 30.72 15.08
C THR A 6 25.16 29.24 15.43
N ALA A 7 24.08 28.48 15.69
CA ALA A 7 24.18 27.06 16.06
C ALA A 7 24.56 26.13 14.89
N CYS A 8 24.46 26.61 13.64
CA CYS A 8 24.88 25.84 12.47
C CYS A 8 26.40 25.88 12.22
N LEU A 9 27.12 26.79 12.91
CA LEU A 9 28.57 26.95 12.75
C LEU A 9 29.39 26.17 13.79
N THR A 10 28.75 25.48 14.74
CA THR A 10 29.44 24.72 15.80
C THR A 10 29.12 23.23 15.78
N ALA A 11 28.52 22.71 14.69
CA ALA A 11 28.33 21.26 14.54
C ALA A 11 29.70 20.60 14.33
N ASP A 12 30.09 19.73 15.27
CA ASP A 12 31.35 19.00 15.30
C ASP A 12 31.74 18.44 13.92
N SER A 13 32.94 18.81 13.49
CA SER A 13 33.53 18.56 12.18
C SER A 13 34.09 17.15 12.00
N THR A 14 33.66 16.17 12.81
CA THR A 14 34.20 14.80 12.77
C THR A 14 33.42 13.87 11.82
N VAL A 15 32.13 14.13 11.60
CA VAL A 15 31.28 13.36 10.66
C VAL A 15 30.93 14.15 9.40
N SER A 16 30.85 15.48 9.51
CA SER A 16 30.64 16.35 8.35
C SER A 16 31.99 16.66 7.70
N TRP A 17 32.18 16.24 6.44
CA TRP A 17 33.28 16.74 5.62
C TRP A 17 33.25 18.28 5.69
N PRO A 18 34.38 19.02 5.79
CA PRO A 18 34.39 20.46 6.06
C PRO A 18 33.63 21.23 4.98
N TRP A 19 32.34 21.39 5.22
CA TRP A 19 31.33 21.93 4.33
C TRP A 19 31.06 23.40 4.65
N ALA A 20 31.46 23.85 5.84
CA ALA A 20 31.44 25.23 6.29
C ALA A 20 32.47 26.07 5.49
N GLY A 21 32.00 26.74 4.44
CA GLY A 21 32.72 27.89 3.86
C GLY A 21 33.00 27.90 2.35
N LYS A 22 32.55 26.92 1.55
CA LYS A 22 32.78 26.91 0.08
C LYS A 22 31.50 26.84 -0.76
N GLN A 23 30.53 27.73 -0.52
CA GLN A 23 29.49 28.03 -1.52
C GLN A 23 30.05 28.92 -2.64
N ARG A 24 30.98 28.38 -3.44
CA ARG A 24 31.22 28.90 -4.80
C ARG A 24 30.11 28.36 -5.69
N ILE A 25 29.39 29.23 -6.40
CA ILE A 25 28.27 28.92 -7.31
C ILE A 25 28.58 27.74 -8.26
N GLY A 26 29.85 27.54 -8.65
CA GLY A 26 30.28 26.41 -9.48
C GLY A 26 30.24 25.02 -8.80
N LYS A 27 30.36 24.92 -7.46
CA LYS A 27 30.28 23.64 -6.74
C LYS A 27 28.84 23.21 -6.47
N SER A 28 27.88 24.13 -6.34
CA SER A 28 26.46 23.76 -6.15
C SER A 28 25.88 23.05 -7.37
N ILE A 29 26.33 23.41 -8.58
CA ILE A 29 25.93 22.77 -9.84
C ILE A 29 26.42 21.32 -9.92
N GLY A 30 27.63 21.03 -9.42
CA GLY A 30 28.18 19.67 -9.39
C GLY A 30 27.36 18.71 -8.51
N TRP A 31 26.96 19.15 -7.32
CA TRP A 31 26.13 18.34 -6.40
C TRP A 31 24.71 18.14 -6.91
N LYS A 32 24.08 19.19 -7.48
CA LYS A 32 22.75 19.05 -8.11
C LYS A 32 22.80 18.04 -9.27
N LYS A 33 23.84 18.10 -10.11
CA LYS A 33 24.07 17.09 -11.17
C LYS A 33 24.26 15.69 -10.58
N ALA A 34 25.05 15.54 -9.52
CA ALA A 34 25.25 14.24 -8.86
C ALA A 34 23.93 13.65 -8.31
N ILE A 35 23.10 14.46 -7.64
CA ILE A 35 21.79 14.03 -7.13
C ILE A 35 20.89 13.58 -8.28
N VAL A 36 20.88 14.30 -9.41
CA VAL A 36 20.10 13.93 -10.60
C VAL A 36 20.60 12.62 -11.19
N VAL A 37 21.92 12.44 -11.35
CA VAL A 37 22.50 11.20 -11.88
C VAL A 37 22.17 10.01 -10.96
N MET A 38 22.30 10.18 -9.65
CA MET A 38 21.93 9.12 -8.68
C MET A 38 20.43 8.82 -8.71
N SER A 39 19.58 9.83 -8.79
CA SER A 39 18.12 9.63 -8.91
C SER A 39 17.76 8.86 -10.18
N ILE A 40 18.39 9.17 -11.31
CA ILE A 40 18.19 8.44 -12.58
C ILE A 40 18.70 7.01 -12.48
N ALA A 41 19.83 6.77 -11.79
CA ALA A 41 20.40 5.44 -11.63
C ALA A 41 19.60 4.55 -10.67
N ILE A 42 19.03 5.11 -9.60
CA ILE A 42 18.28 4.34 -8.59
C ILE A 42 17.00 3.72 -9.16
N ILE A 43 16.30 4.41 -10.07
CA ILE A 43 15.05 3.92 -10.66
C ILE A 43 15.22 2.54 -11.36
N PRO A 44 16.12 2.37 -12.36
CA PRO A 44 16.33 1.08 -13.01
C PRO A 44 16.93 0.03 -12.06
N ILE A 45 17.76 0.44 -11.10
CA ILE A 45 18.30 -0.49 -10.09
C ILE A 45 17.17 -1.05 -9.22
N ALA A 46 16.25 -0.22 -8.75
CA ALA A 46 15.11 -0.65 -7.94
C ALA A 46 14.21 -1.63 -8.71
N VAL A 47 13.92 -1.33 -9.98
CA VAL A 47 13.16 -2.23 -10.87
C VAL A 47 13.92 -3.54 -11.10
N SER A 48 15.23 -3.47 -11.35
CA SER A 48 16.08 -4.65 -11.57
C SER A 48 16.11 -5.58 -10.37
N VAL A 49 16.37 -5.06 -9.16
CA VAL A 49 16.46 -5.87 -7.93
C VAL A 49 15.18 -6.65 -7.69
N HIS A 50 14.01 -6.00 -7.81
CA HIS A 50 12.73 -6.68 -7.61
C HIS A 50 12.38 -7.65 -8.76
N THR A 51 12.84 -7.37 -9.98
CA THR A 51 12.71 -8.31 -11.10
C THR A 51 13.58 -9.55 -10.89
N VAL A 52 14.82 -9.40 -10.42
CA VAL A 52 15.71 -10.54 -10.13
C VAL A 52 15.12 -11.45 -9.06
N VAL A 53 14.59 -10.88 -7.96
CA VAL A 53 13.90 -11.66 -6.92
C VAL A 53 12.71 -12.44 -7.50
N SER A 54 11.95 -11.84 -8.41
CA SER A 54 10.84 -12.53 -9.07
C SER A 54 11.29 -13.67 -9.97
N TYR A 55 12.43 -13.52 -10.66
CA TYR A 55 12.98 -14.53 -11.58
C TYR A 55 13.49 -15.77 -10.85
N VAL A 56 13.89 -15.64 -9.59
CA VAL A 56 14.18 -16.80 -8.72
C VAL A 56 12.97 -17.72 -8.59
N PHE A 57 11.74 -17.18 -8.63
CA PHE A 57 10.53 -17.99 -8.72
C PHE A 57 10.21 -18.36 -10.17
N ALA A 58 10.20 -17.37 -11.06
CA ALA A 58 9.68 -17.50 -12.43
C ALA A 58 10.46 -18.49 -13.34
N MET A 59 11.74 -18.71 -13.06
CA MET A 59 12.58 -19.64 -13.80
C MET A 59 12.55 -21.07 -13.24
N THR A 60 11.80 -21.31 -12.16
CA THR A 60 11.65 -22.66 -11.61
C THR A 60 10.47 -23.37 -12.25
N ILE A 61 10.58 -24.70 -12.35
CA ILE A 61 9.55 -25.57 -12.93
C ILE A 61 8.37 -25.82 -11.97
N LYS A 62 8.18 -25.01 -10.92
CA LYS A 62 7.06 -25.19 -9.99
C LYS A 62 5.74 -24.71 -10.63
N PRO A 63 4.63 -25.42 -10.42
CA PRO A 63 3.34 -25.04 -11.00
C PRO A 63 2.92 -23.64 -10.51
N MET A 64 2.38 -22.80 -11.39
CA MET A 64 2.06 -21.38 -11.14
C MET A 64 3.26 -20.44 -10.89
N TRP A 65 4.50 -20.91 -10.77
CA TRP A 65 5.64 -19.98 -10.68
C TRP A 65 6.17 -19.63 -12.06
N HIS A 66 6.10 -20.57 -13.03
CA HIS A 66 6.62 -20.35 -14.37
C HIS A 66 5.74 -19.40 -15.21
N SER A 67 5.81 -18.10 -14.91
CA SER A 67 5.07 -17.05 -15.61
C SER A 67 5.97 -15.84 -15.91
N THR A 68 5.84 -15.28 -17.11
CA THR A 68 6.60 -14.08 -17.52
C THR A 68 6.09 -12.81 -16.84
N ILE A 69 4.85 -12.82 -16.32
CA ILE A 69 4.24 -11.65 -15.68
C ILE A 69 4.83 -11.36 -14.30
N PHE A 70 5.51 -12.33 -13.68
CA PHE A 70 6.04 -12.23 -12.32
C PHE A 70 7.05 -11.09 -12.15
N GLY A 71 7.84 -10.80 -13.19
CA GLY A 71 8.77 -9.65 -13.23
C GLY A 71 8.11 -8.33 -12.84
N PRO A 72 7.28 -7.75 -13.73
CA PRO A 72 6.59 -6.50 -13.45
C PRO A 72 5.62 -6.61 -12.26
N TYR A 73 5.05 -7.79 -12.00
CA TYR A 73 4.15 -8.00 -10.86
C TYR A 73 4.84 -7.78 -9.51
N PHE A 74 6.04 -8.34 -9.31
CA PHE A 74 6.80 -8.15 -8.08
C PHE A 74 7.28 -6.71 -7.90
N VAL A 75 7.65 -6.04 -9.00
CA VAL A 75 8.04 -4.62 -8.98
C VAL A 75 6.87 -3.74 -8.53
N VAL A 76 5.68 -3.93 -9.10
CA VAL A 76 4.47 -3.21 -8.66
C VAL A 76 4.16 -3.51 -7.21
N GLY A 77 4.22 -4.77 -6.79
CA GLY A 77 4.00 -5.15 -5.39
C GLY A 77 5.00 -4.50 -4.42
N ALA A 78 6.27 -4.37 -4.81
CA ALA A 78 7.29 -3.72 -3.99
C ALA A 78 7.06 -2.20 -3.86
N ILE A 79 6.76 -1.52 -4.96
CA ILE A 79 6.43 -0.09 -4.94
C ILE A 79 5.15 0.13 -4.11
N TYR A 80 4.15 -0.72 -4.28
CA TYR A 80 2.87 -0.63 -3.58
C TYR A 80 3.00 -0.80 -2.06
N SER A 81 3.66 -1.85 -1.61
CA SER A 81 3.96 -2.07 -0.18
C SER A 81 4.89 -1.01 0.40
N GLY A 82 5.88 -0.53 -0.38
CA GLY A 82 6.79 0.53 0.04
C GLY A 82 6.08 1.86 0.31
N ILE A 83 5.18 2.29 -0.60
CA ILE A 83 4.39 3.51 -0.40
C ILE A 83 3.44 3.36 0.81
N ALA A 84 2.84 2.19 0.99
CA ALA A 84 1.99 1.91 2.14
C ALA A 84 2.77 1.98 3.47
N ALA A 85 3.93 1.34 3.55
CA ALA A 85 4.80 1.43 4.71
C ALA A 85 5.25 2.88 4.99
N LEU A 86 5.58 3.63 3.94
CA LEU A 86 5.95 5.04 4.03
C LEU A 86 4.79 5.90 4.56
N LEU A 87 3.55 5.67 4.11
CA LEU A 87 2.36 6.37 4.61
C LEU A 87 2.12 6.08 6.10
N ILE A 88 2.27 4.83 6.53
CA ILE A 88 2.18 4.45 7.96
C ILE A 88 3.24 5.20 8.77
N ALA A 89 4.50 5.17 8.32
CA ALA A 89 5.60 5.87 8.97
C ALA A 89 5.35 7.38 9.05
N MET A 90 4.89 8.02 7.96
CA MET A 90 4.56 9.45 7.93
C MET A 90 3.48 9.83 8.95
N VAL A 91 2.43 9.01 9.11
CA VAL A 91 1.38 9.28 10.11
C VAL A 91 1.93 9.16 11.53
N ILE A 92 2.76 8.16 11.80
CA ILE A 92 3.40 7.97 13.11
C ILE A 92 4.32 9.16 13.42
N LEU A 93 5.22 9.51 12.49
CA LEU A 93 6.14 10.63 12.66
C LEU A 93 5.41 11.96 12.86
N ARG A 94 4.33 12.19 12.10
CA ARG A 94 3.50 13.38 12.25
C ARG A 94 2.95 13.53 13.67
N LYS A 95 2.53 12.43 14.30
CA LYS A 95 1.99 12.45 15.68
C LYS A 95 3.07 12.52 16.75
N VAL A 96 4.17 11.79 16.59
CA VAL A 96 5.23 11.67 17.61
C VAL A 96 6.11 12.91 17.66
N TYR A 97 6.48 13.46 16.50
CA TYR A 97 7.39 14.61 16.39
C TYR A 97 6.66 15.93 16.07
N HIS A 98 5.32 15.92 16.07
CA HIS A 98 4.48 17.10 15.80
C HIS A 98 4.77 17.81 14.46
N PHE A 99 5.17 17.06 13.43
CA PHE A 99 5.46 17.61 12.08
C PHE A 99 4.21 17.96 11.27
N GLU A 100 3.14 18.44 11.90
CA GLU A 100 1.87 18.73 11.23
C GLU A 100 1.97 19.90 10.23
N GLU A 101 2.85 20.87 10.50
CA GLU A 101 3.08 22.03 9.63
C GLU A 101 3.78 21.65 8.33
N TYR A 102 4.72 20.69 8.40
CA TYR A 102 5.47 20.18 7.24
C TYR A 102 4.69 19.09 6.49
N LEU A 103 4.12 18.12 7.22
CA LEU A 103 3.39 16.98 6.65
C LEU A 103 1.91 17.31 6.43
N LYS A 104 1.67 18.23 5.49
CA LYS A 104 0.33 18.70 5.11
C LYS A 104 -0.57 17.57 4.56
N PRO A 105 -1.90 17.67 4.70
CA PRO A 105 -2.86 16.70 4.14
C PRO A 105 -2.73 16.47 2.62
N GLU A 106 -2.20 17.45 1.88
CA GLU A 106 -1.91 17.34 0.44
C GLU A 106 -0.95 16.20 0.12
N HIS A 107 0.09 15.98 0.94
CA HIS A 107 1.06 14.92 0.71
C HIS A 107 0.41 13.53 0.80
N PHE A 108 -0.39 13.30 1.85
CA PHE A 108 -1.18 12.07 1.99
C PHE A 108 -2.14 11.88 0.82
N ARG A 109 -2.75 12.97 0.38
CA ARG A 109 -3.69 12.96 -0.73
C ARG A 109 -3.03 12.57 -2.07
N ARG A 110 -1.84 13.11 -2.37
CA ARG A 110 -1.07 12.75 -3.57
C ARG A 110 -0.48 11.34 -3.50
N LEU A 111 0.03 10.93 -2.35
CA LEU A 111 0.53 9.58 -2.14
C LEU A 111 -0.61 8.55 -2.19
N GLY A 112 -1.80 8.89 -1.71
CA GLY A 112 -3.00 8.06 -1.85
C GLY A 112 -3.39 7.81 -3.31
N PHE A 113 -3.21 8.79 -4.21
CA PHE A 113 -3.38 8.55 -5.65
C PHE A 113 -2.36 7.58 -6.21
N LEU A 114 -1.09 7.73 -5.84
CA LEU A 114 -0.04 6.81 -6.28
C LEU A 114 -0.33 5.39 -5.79
N LEU A 115 -0.74 5.25 -4.52
CA LEU A 115 -1.16 3.99 -3.92
C LEU A 115 -2.37 3.37 -4.66
N LEU A 116 -3.36 4.19 -5.03
CA LEU A 116 -4.49 3.75 -5.83
C LEU A 116 -4.08 3.27 -7.23
N THR A 117 -3.20 4.00 -7.92
CA THR A 117 -2.70 3.60 -9.25
C THR A 117 -2.01 2.23 -9.18
N MET A 118 -1.18 2.01 -8.16
CA MET A 118 -0.54 0.71 -7.95
C MET A 118 -1.56 -0.40 -7.62
N CYS A 119 -2.62 -0.08 -6.87
CA CYS A 119 -3.71 -1.01 -6.59
C CYS A 119 -4.43 -1.46 -7.88
N CYS A 120 -4.69 -0.55 -8.82
CA CYS A 120 -5.28 -0.89 -10.11
C CYS A 120 -4.37 -1.83 -10.92
N LEU A 121 -3.07 -1.54 -10.97
CA LEU A 121 -2.09 -2.38 -11.64
C LEU A 121 -2.00 -3.77 -11.01
N TRP A 122 -2.08 -3.84 -9.67
CA TRP A 122 -2.12 -5.10 -8.95
C TRP A 122 -3.34 -5.94 -9.33
N PHE A 123 -4.53 -5.34 -9.40
CA PHE A 123 -5.74 -6.03 -9.85
C PHE A 123 -5.61 -6.54 -11.27
N TYR A 124 -5.07 -5.72 -12.17
CA TYR A 124 -4.84 -6.10 -13.57
C TYR A 124 -3.93 -7.33 -13.67
N PHE A 125 -2.77 -7.31 -13.04
CA PHE A 125 -1.82 -8.42 -13.13
C PHE A 125 -2.34 -9.69 -12.44
N THR A 126 -2.96 -9.55 -11.27
CA THR A 126 -3.57 -10.69 -10.57
C THR A 126 -4.68 -11.30 -11.42
N PHE A 127 -5.56 -10.48 -12.00
CA PHE A 127 -6.59 -10.97 -12.90
C PHE A 127 -6.01 -11.65 -14.15
N SER A 128 -5.01 -11.03 -14.79
CA SER A 128 -4.34 -11.58 -15.97
C SER A 128 -3.67 -12.93 -15.70
N GLU A 129 -2.97 -13.08 -14.58
CA GLU A 129 -2.30 -14.33 -14.19
C GLU A 129 -3.32 -15.46 -13.97
N PHE A 130 -4.40 -15.18 -13.23
CA PHE A 130 -5.42 -16.19 -12.97
C PHE A 130 -6.23 -16.52 -14.24
N LEU A 131 -6.50 -15.53 -15.09
CA LEU A 131 -7.20 -15.74 -16.37
C LEU A 131 -6.36 -16.59 -17.32
N THR A 132 -5.07 -16.29 -17.47
CA THR A 132 -4.17 -17.03 -18.37
C THR A 132 -3.90 -18.45 -17.88
N THR A 133 -3.72 -18.64 -16.56
CA THR A 133 -3.68 -19.97 -15.94
C THR A 133 -4.95 -20.75 -16.24
N PHE A 134 -6.11 -20.11 -16.02
CA PHE A 134 -7.39 -20.75 -16.27
C PHE A 134 -7.58 -21.06 -17.76
N TYR A 135 -7.07 -20.22 -18.66
CA TYR A 135 -7.13 -20.49 -20.09
C TYR A 135 -6.24 -21.68 -20.50
N GLY A 136 -5.05 -21.79 -19.90
CA GLY A 136 -4.09 -22.87 -20.19
C GLY A 136 -4.57 -24.27 -19.79
N GLN A 137 -5.46 -24.38 -18.78
CA GLN A 137 -6.08 -25.62 -18.32
C GLN A 137 -5.08 -26.77 -18.04
N SER A 138 -3.83 -26.47 -17.69
CA SER A 138 -2.84 -27.50 -17.43
C SER A 138 -3.21 -28.26 -16.13
N PRO A 139 -3.21 -29.61 -16.11
CA PRO A 139 -3.69 -30.37 -14.96
C PRO A 139 -2.89 -30.09 -13.67
N GLU A 140 -1.61 -29.77 -13.81
CA GLU A 140 -0.73 -29.49 -12.68
C GLU A 140 -1.00 -28.10 -12.06
N GLU A 141 -1.20 -27.07 -12.88
CA GLU A 141 -1.51 -25.73 -12.38
C GLU A 141 -2.92 -25.65 -11.82
N MET A 142 -3.86 -26.39 -12.43
CA MET A 142 -5.25 -26.38 -12.02
C MET A 142 -5.45 -26.94 -10.58
N LYS A 143 -4.62 -27.90 -10.16
CA LYS A 143 -4.58 -28.38 -8.77
C LYS A 143 -4.25 -27.25 -7.79
N VAL A 144 -3.21 -26.47 -8.10
CA VAL A 144 -2.80 -25.32 -7.28
C VAL A 144 -3.86 -24.22 -7.31
N PHE A 145 -4.42 -23.95 -8.50
CA PHE A 145 -5.45 -22.94 -8.71
C PHE A 145 -6.71 -23.20 -7.89
N TYR A 146 -7.26 -24.42 -7.94
CA TYR A 146 -8.39 -24.80 -7.10
C TYR A 146 -8.03 -24.88 -5.62
N GLY A 147 -6.81 -25.30 -5.28
CA GLY A 147 -6.30 -25.26 -3.91
C GLY A 147 -6.29 -23.85 -3.31
N LYS A 148 -5.96 -22.83 -4.11
CA LYS A 148 -6.00 -21.41 -3.73
C LYS A 148 -7.42 -20.86 -3.64
N MET A 149 -8.30 -21.19 -4.59
CA MET A 149 -9.64 -20.59 -4.65
C MET A 149 -10.70 -21.27 -3.78
N SER A 150 -10.65 -22.59 -3.65
CA SER A 150 -11.69 -23.39 -2.96
C SER A 150 -11.12 -24.45 -2.01
N GLY A 151 -9.81 -24.67 -2.00
CA GLY A 151 -9.16 -25.61 -1.08
C GLY A 151 -8.74 -24.98 0.25
N ASP A 152 -7.75 -25.59 0.90
CA ASP A 152 -7.30 -25.24 2.26
C ASP A 152 -6.81 -23.79 2.40
N TYR A 153 -6.25 -23.23 1.32
CA TYR A 153 -5.70 -21.87 1.31
C TYR A 153 -6.71 -20.79 0.88
N ARG A 154 -8.00 -21.14 0.73
CA ARG A 154 -9.06 -20.20 0.31
C ARG A 154 -9.12 -18.94 1.16
N LEU A 155 -8.96 -19.08 2.48
CA LEU A 155 -9.09 -17.95 3.40
C LEU A 155 -7.99 -16.93 3.19
N LEU A 156 -6.76 -17.39 2.92
CA LEU A 156 -5.62 -16.52 2.68
C LEU A 156 -5.72 -15.81 1.33
N PHE A 157 -6.16 -16.53 0.29
CA PHE A 157 -6.39 -15.94 -1.03
C PHE A 157 -7.51 -14.89 -1.01
N TRP A 158 -8.68 -15.22 -0.47
CA TRP A 158 -9.79 -14.28 -0.38
C TRP A 158 -9.52 -13.15 0.62
N GLY A 159 -8.77 -13.42 1.69
CA GLY A 159 -8.30 -12.39 2.63
C GLY A 159 -7.38 -11.37 1.96
N MET A 160 -6.45 -11.82 1.11
CA MET A 160 -5.62 -10.95 0.27
C MET A 160 -6.50 -10.09 -0.65
N VAL A 161 -7.42 -10.70 -1.41
CA VAL A 161 -8.33 -9.97 -2.31
C VAL A 161 -9.18 -8.94 -1.54
N PHE A 162 -9.68 -9.30 -0.36
CA PHE A 162 -10.44 -8.40 0.51
C PHE A 162 -9.63 -7.18 0.94
N CYS A 163 -8.35 -7.37 1.31
CA CYS A 163 -7.46 -6.27 1.67
C CYS A 163 -7.26 -5.30 0.50
N MET A 164 -7.00 -5.83 -0.71
CA MET A 164 -6.79 -4.99 -1.91
C MET A 164 -8.08 -4.29 -2.34
N TRP A 165 -9.21 -4.98 -2.27
CA TRP A 165 -10.51 -4.40 -2.56
C TRP A 165 -10.84 -3.26 -1.59
N THR A 166 -10.63 -3.48 -0.29
CA THR A 166 -10.84 -2.44 0.73
C THR A 166 -9.99 -1.21 0.44
N THR A 167 -8.71 -1.39 0.08
CA THR A 167 -7.84 -0.28 -0.32
C THR A 167 -8.38 0.47 -1.54
N PHE A 168 -8.80 -0.23 -2.59
CA PHE A 168 -9.32 0.40 -3.80
C PHE A 168 -10.53 1.29 -3.49
N PHE A 169 -11.51 0.80 -2.73
CA PHE A 169 -12.72 1.56 -2.43
C PHE A 169 -12.51 2.70 -1.43
N THR A 170 -11.64 2.50 -0.43
CA THR A 170 -11.30 3.55 0.54
C THR A 170 -10.61 4.74 -0.13
N LEU A 171 -9.81 4.49 -1.18
CA LEU A 171 -9.08 5.51 -1.91
C LEU A 171 -9.82 6.10 -3.12
N THR A 172 -10.75 5.39 -3.77
CA THR A 172 -11.48 5.89 -4.95
C THR A 172 -12.68 6.78 -4.60
N LEU A 173 -13.49 6.38 -3.63
CA LEU A 173 -14.77 7.05 -3.36
C LEU A 173 -14.69 8.45 -2.72
N PRO A 174 -13.64 8.85 -1.98
CA PRO A 174 -13.54 10.24 -1.51
C PRO A 174 -13.56 11.27 -2.65
N TRP A 175 -13.22 10.84 -3.86
CA TRP A 175 -12.97 11.68 -5.04
C TRP A 175 -14.09 11.66 -6.07
N LEU A 176 -15.06 10.74 -5.95
CA LEU A 176 -16.27 10.83 -6.76
C LEU A 176 -17.05 12.09 -6.35
N PRO A 177 -17.52 12.92 -7.30
CA PRO A 177 -18.31 14.11 -7.04
C PRO A 177 -19.75 13.77 -6.62
N LEU A 178 -19.93 12.83 -5.69
CA LEU A 178 -21.22 12.55 -5.07
C LEU A 178 -21.49 13.66 -4.05
N ARG A 179 -22.31 14.64 -4.42
CA ARG A 179 -22.82 15.70 -3.51
C ARG A 179 -23.53 15.03 -2.31
N THR A 180 -22.87 14.96 -1.15
CA THR A 180 -23.57 14.65 0.10
C THR A 180 -24.17 15.95 0.65
N PRO A 181 -25.50 16.04 0.87
CA PRO A 181 -26.11 17.23 1.43
C PRO A 181 -25.58 17.50 2.86
N ALA A 182 -25.45 18.79 3.19
CA ALA A 182 -24.78 19.28 4.40
C ALA A 182 -25.35 18.86 5.78
N PRO A 183 -26.63 18.48 6.00
CA PRO A 183 -27.17 18.39 7.36
C PRO A 183 -26.87 17.08 8.11
N LEU A 184 -26.26 16.06 7.49
CA LEU A 184 -26.04 14.74 8.12
C LEU A 184 -24.69 14.59 8.88
N ARG A 185 -24.02 15.70 9.22
CA ARG A 185 -22.64 15.70 9.76
C ARG A 185 -22.52 15.44 11.28
N ALA A 186 -23.56 15.71 12.07
CA ALA A 186 -23.47 15.73 13.54
C ALA A 186 -23.91 14.44 14.27
N PRO A 187 -25.11 13.85 14.05
CA PRO A 187 -25.57 12.68 14.84
C PRO A 187 -24.92 11.36 14.43
N ALA A 188 -24.15 11.39 13.35
CA ALA A 188 -23.77 10.19 12.64
C ALA A 188 -22.30 9.79 12.93
N ARG A 189 -21.73 10.28 14.04
CA ARG A 189 -20.38 9.94 14.50
C ARG A 189 -20.37 8.75 15.48
N VAL A 190 -21.50 8.49 16.16
CA VAL A 190 -21.63 7.46 17.21
C VAL A 190 -22.55 6.29 16.79
N LEU A 191 -23.58 6.56 15.98
CA LEU A 191 -24.53 5.53 15.50
C LEU A 191 -23.92 4.59 14.42
N ARG A 192 -22.86 5.02 13.75
CA ARG A 192 -22.28 4.35 12.57
C ARG A 192 -21.42 3.11 12.86
N PRO A 193 -20.56 3.04 13.91
CA PRO A 193 -19.90 1.79 14.27
C PRO A 193 -20.89 0.74 14.79
N ILE A 194 -21.97 1.17 15.47
CA ILE A 194 -23.05 0.28 15.93
C ILE A 194 -23.79 -0.33 14.74
N LEU A 195 -24.08 0.45 13.70
CA LEU A 195 -24.67 -0.04 12.46
C LEU A 195 -23.73 -1.01 11.71
N ALA A 196 -22.41 -0.72 11.67
CA ALA A 196 -21.42 -1.62 11.08
C ALA A 196 -21.32 -2.95 11.84
N ILE A 197 -21.28 -2.91 13.17
CA ILE A 197 -21.30 -4.10 14.04
C ILE A 197 -22.62 -4.86 13.89
N ALA A 198 -23.76 -4.18 13.80
CA ALA A 198 -25.07 -4.79 13.60
C ALA A 198 -25.21 -5.46 12.22
N VAL A 199 -24.65 -4.86 11.16
CA VAL A 199 -24.63 -5.45 9.82
C VAL A 199 -23.70 -6.67 9.77
N VAL A 200 -22.52 -6.58 10.40
CA VAL A 200 -21.60 -7.72 10.54
C VAL A 200 -22.23 -8.84 11.39
N ALA A 201 -22.90 -8.51 12.50
CA ALA A 201 -23.58 -9.49 13.35
C ALA A 201 -24.79 -10.13 12.66
N ALA A 202 -25.60 -9.35 11.93
CA ALA A 202 -26.69 -9.86 11.10
C ALA A 202 -26.16 -10.78 9.99
N PHE A 203 -24.99 -10.47 9.41
CA PHE A 203 -24.32 -11.32 8.43
C PHE A 203 -23.75 -12.62 9.03
N VAL A 204 -23.17 -12.58 10.23
CA VAL A 204 -22.76 -13.78 10.98
C VAL A 204 -23.98 -14.67 11.27
N ALA A 205 -25.12 -14.07 11.63
CA ALA A 205 -26.36 -14.81 11.85
C ALA A 205 -26.96 -15.40 10.54
N ILE A 206 -26.90 -14.68 9.42
CA ILE A 206 -27.40 -15.15 8.12
C ILE A 206 -26.49 -16.24 7.52
N SER A 207 -25.16 -16.12 7.67
CA SER A 207 -24.20 -17.12 7.18
C SER A 207 -24.26 -18.43 7.98
N GLN A 208 -24.48 -18.36 9.29
CA GLN A 208 -24.73 -19.55 10.12
C GLN A 208 -26.04 -20.26 9.73
N ARG A 209 -27.06 -19.53 9.25
CA ARG A 209 -28.31 -20.10 8.70
C ARG A 209 -28.19 -20.63 7.27
N ALA A 210 -27.29 -20.08 6.46
CA ALA A 210 -27.02 -20.60 5.13
C ALA A 210 -26.31 -21.97 5.19
N GLY A 211 -25.43 -22.18 6.19
CA GLY A 211 -24.81 -23.48 6.46
C GLY A 211 -25.79 -24.60 6.85
N THR A 212 -26.96 -24.26 7.40
CA THR A 212 -28.03 -25.24 7.68
C THR A 212 -28.88 -25.60 6.46
N MET A 213 -28.85 -24.80 5.39
CA MET A 213 -29.56 -25.10 4.13
C MET A 213 -28.79 -26.10 3.26
N THR A 214 -27.45 -26.13 3.34
CA THR A 214 -26.60 -27.12 2.66
C THR A 214 -26.74 -28.52 3.25
N THR A 215 -27.03 -28.65 4.55
CA THR A 215 -27.35 -29.94 5.17
C THR A 215 -28.73 -30.46 4.77
N LEU A 216 -29.69 -29.58 4.47
CA LEU A 216 -31.05 -29.94 4.05
C LEU A 216 -31.15 -30.20 2.52
N ALA A 217 -30.26 -29.59 1.73
CA ALA A 217 -30.11 -29.84 0.29
C ALA A 217 -29.34 -31.14 -0.04
N MET A 218 -28.68 -31.75 0.95
CA MET A 218 -28.04 -33.08 0.81
C MET A 218 -29.06 -34.20 0.51
N ASP A 219 -30.35 -33.97 0.79
CA ASP A 219 -31.44 -34.93 0.53
C ASP A 219 -32.03 -34.87 -0.89
N LEU A 220 -31.73 -33.84 -1.70
CA LEU A 220 -32.39 -33.63 -3.01
C LEU A 220 -31.48 -33.78 -4.23
N ARG A 221 -30.27 -34.36 -4.09
CA ARG A 221 -29.34 -34.76 -5.19
C ARG A 221 -29.13 -33.74 -6.34
N MET A 222 -29.36 -32.45 -6.10
CA MET A 222 -28.98 -31.38 -7.02
C MET A 222 -27.83 -30.59 -6.40
N PRO A 223 -26.58 -30.74 -6.88
CA PRO A 223 -25.50 -29.90 -6.41
C PRO A 223 -25.78 -28.48 -6.89
N LEU A 224 -26.13 -27.58 -5.98
CA LEU A 224 -26.11 -26.15 -6.30
C LEU A 224 -24.70 -25.80 -6.83
N PRO A 225 -24.57 -25.12 -7.97
CA PRO A 225 -23.27 -24.75 -8.48
C PRO A 225 -22.55 -23.87 -7.45
N PRO A 226 -21.24 -24.07 -7.19
CA PRO A 226 -20.46 -23.33 -6.19
C PRO A 226 -20.43 -21.81 -6.41
N PHE A 227 -21.00 -21.32 -7.51
CA PHE A 227 -21.24 -19.91 -7.80
C PHE A 227 -22.17 -19.21 -6.78
N LEU A 228 -23.17 -19.90 -6.19
CA LEU A 228 -24.10 -19.29 -5.24
C LEU A 228 -23.50 -19.09 -3.83
N GLU A 229 -22.54 -19.92 -3.44
CA GLU A 229 -21.74 -19.70 -2.22
C GLU A 229 -20.67 -18.62 -2.45
N ARG A 230 -20.12 -18.55 -3.67
CA ARG A 230 -19.15 -17.53 -4.11
C ARG A 230 -19.73 -16.12 -4.24
N SER A 231 -21.02 -15.98 -4.55
CA SER A 231 -21.69 -14.67 -4.61
C SER A 231 -21.82 -14.01 -3.23
N MET A 232 -21.84 -14.80 -2.14
CA MET A 232 -21.91 -14.29 -0.76
C MET A 232 -20.57 -13.70 -0.26
N MET A 233 -19.43 -14.18 -0.79
CA MET A 233 -18.09 -13.61 -0.50
C MET A 233 -17.80 -12.34 -1.30
N ALA A 234 -18.48 -12.12 -2.43
CA ALA A 234 -18.38 -10.89 -3.24
C ALA A 234 -19.17 -9.70 -2.65
N ILE A 235 -20.19 -9.96 -1.82
CA ILE A 235 -21.02 -8.93 -1.16
C ILE A 235 -20.30 -8.34 0.07
N MET A 236 -19.39 -9.09 0.68
CA MET A 236 -18.69 -8.73 1.91
C MET A 236 -17.76 -7.50 1.78
N PRO A 237 -16.93 -7.39 0.72
CA PRO A 237 -16.11 -6.21 0.49
C PRO A 237 -16.97 -4.98 0.20
N ILE A 238 -18.10 -5.16 -0.49
CA ILE A 238 -19.04 -4.08 -0.87
C ILE A 238 -19.78 -3.53 0.36
N ALA A 239 -20.25 -4.41 1.25
CA ALA A 239 -20.97 -4.03 2.47
C ALA A 239 -20.04 -3.44 3.56
N PHE A 240 -18.83 -3.98 3.71
CA PHE A 240 -17.82 -3.46 4.64
C PHE A 240 -17.37 -2.05 4.24
N VAL A 241 -17.13 -1.84 2.95
CA VAL A 241 -16.82 -0.55 2.35
C VAL A 241 -17.98 0.43 2.52
N TRP A 242 -19.23 0.03 2.23
CA TRP A 242 -20.45 0.84 2.42
C TRP A 242 -20.58 1.42 3.85
N SER A 243 -20.10 0.67 4.85
CA SER A 243 -20.21 1.06 6.27
C SER A 243 -19.18 2.11 6.75
N LEU A 244 -17.99 2.19 6.13
CA LEU A 244 -16.87 3.07 6.54
C LEU A 244 -16.72 4.36 5.69
N LEU A 245 -17.42 4.40 4.56
CA LEU A 245 -17.33 5.38 3.49
C LEU A 245 -17.48 6.87 3.87
N PRO A 246 -18.37 7.29 4.80
CA PRO A 246 -18.56 8.72 5.09
C PRO A 246 -17.47 9.36 5.96
N TYR A 247 -16.75 8.59 6.78
CA TYR A 247 -15.74 9.11 7.72
C TYR A 247 -14.36 9.24 7.07
N LEU A 248 -13.96 8.25 6.28
CA LEU A 248 -12.69 8.24 5.55
C LEU A 248 -12.69 9.27 4.41
N ARG A 249 -13.85 9.62 3.86
CA ARG A 249 -14.00 10.65 2.81
C ARG A 249 -13.55 12.05 3.24
N ASN A 250 -13.75 12.41 4.51
CA ASN A 250 -13.48 13.78 4.96
C ASN A 250 -12.05 13.97 5.50
N ASN A 251 -11.28 12.89 5.67
CA ASN A 251 -9.96 12.92 6.29
C ASN A 251 -8.94 12.13 5.44
N PRO A 252 -8.21 12.79 4.52
CA PRO A 252 -7.27 12.10 3.62
C PRO A 252 -6.15 11.39 4.37
N ILE A 253 -5.76 11.88 5.56
CA ILE A 253 -4.74 11.26 6.41
C ILE A 253 -5.22 9.89 6.92
N VAL A 254 -6.45 9.84 7.45
CA VAL A 254 -7.01 8.61 8.02
C VAL A 254 -7.32 7.59 6.93
N SER A 255 -7.87 8.04 5.79
CA SER A 255 -8.12 7.15 4.65
C SER A 255 -6.83 6.51 4.15
N SER A 256 -5.80 7.32 3.90
CA SER A 256 -4.50 6.81 3.42
C SER A 256 -3.84 5.88 4.44
N PHE A 257 -3.98 6.15 5.74
CA PHE A 257 -3.45 5.30 6.80
C PHE A 257 -4.13 3.93 6.85
N VAL A 258 -5.47 3.92 6.88
CA VAL A 258 -6.25 2.68 6.92
C VAL A 258 -6.00 1.85 5.67
N ALA A 259 -6.02 2.48 4.49
CA ALA A 259 -5.66 1.83 3.23
C ALA A 259 -4.28 1.18 3.31
N SER A 260 -3.27 1.91 3.81
CA SER A 260 -1.90 1.41 3.89
C SER A 260 -1.75 0.17 4.79
N ILE A 261 -2.51 0.08 5.89
CA ILE A 261 -2.50 -1.11 6.75
C ILE A 261 -3.01 -2.33 5.99
N PHE A 262 -4.13 -2.19 5.28
CA PHE A 262 -4.66 -3.27 4.45
C PHE A 262 -3.70 -3.67 3.34
N VAL A 263 -3.01 -2.71 2.72
CA VAL A 263 -1.98 -3.02 1.71
C VAL A 263 -0.85 -3.85 2.31
N VAL A 264 -0.26 -3.45 3.44
CA VAL A 264 0.85 -4.20 4.04
C VAL A 264 0.45 -5.64 4.37
N ILE A 265 -0.74 -5.82 4.97
CA ILE A 265 -1.28 -7.16 5.28
C ILE A 265 -1.56 -7.94 3.98
N GLY A 266 -2.21 -7.31 3.01
CA GLY A 266 -2.55 -7.93 1.73
C GLY A 266 -1.32 -8.37 0.95
N MET A 267 -0.27 -7.55 0.91
CA MET A 267 0.99 -7.86 0.22
C MET A 267 1.75 -9.00 0.90
N TRP A 268 1.70 -9.08 2.24
CA TRP A 268 2.26 -10.23 2.96
C TRP A 268 1.50 -11.52 2.63
N LEU A 269 0.15 -11.47 2.63
CA LEU A 269 -0.70 -12.59 2.24
C LEU A 269 -0.45 -13.01 0.79
N GLU A 270 -0.24 -12.06 -0.13
CA GLU A 270 0.09 -12.36 -1.52
C GLU A 270 1.37 -13.17 -1.64
N ARG A 271 2.45 -12.76 -0.97
CA ARG A 271 3.71 -13.50 -0.97
C ARG A 271 3.52 -14.90 -0.38
N PHE A 272 2.74 -15.03 0.68
CA PHE A 272 2.38 -16.33 1.25
C PHE A 272 1.63 -17.22 0.24
N VAL A 273 0.60 -16.68 -0.41
CA VAL A 273 -0.26 -17.40 -1.36
C VAL A 273 0.47 -17.76 -2.67
N ILE A 274 1.49 -16.98 -3.06
CA ILE A 274 2.37 -17.36 -4.17
C ILE A 274 3.24 -18.56 -3.77
N VAL A 275 3.81 -18.54 -2.55
CA VAL A 275 4.85 -19.50 -2.17
C VAL A 275 4.28 -20.83 -1.65
N VAL A 276 3.45 -20.79 -0.61
CA VAL A 276 3.08 -21.99 0.16
C VAL A 276 2.19 -22.96 -0.62
N PRO A 277 1.06 -22.55 -1.23
CA PRO A 277 0.18 -23.49 -1.94
C PRO A 277 0.88 -24.18 -3.13
N THR A 278 1.81 -23.46 -3.77
CA THR A 278 2.61 -24.00 -4.88
C THR A 278 3.64 -25.01 -4.39
N LEU A 279 4.30 -24.77 -3.26
CA LEU A 279 5.29 -25.70 -2.70
C LEU A 279 4.65 -27.00 -2.18
N VAL A 280 3.46 -26.89 -1.59
CA VAL A 280 2.67 -28.00 -1.06
C VAL A 280 2.13 -28.93 -2.16
N ASN A 281 1.96 -28.41 -3.37
CA ASN A 281 1.46 -29.15 -4.52
C ASN A 281 2.53 -29.25 -5.61
N PRO A 282 3.58 -30.06 -5.41
CA PRO A 282 4.60 -30.28 -6.44
C PRO A 282 4.02 -31.02 -7.67
N ARG A 283 4.69 -30.90 -8.82
CA ARG A 283 4.30 -31.61 -10.06
C ARG A 283 4.19 -33.11 -9.87
N LEU A 284 5.12 -33.69 -9.11
CA LEU A 284 5.17 -35.11 -8.80
C LEU A 284 4.32 -35.41 -7.55
N SER A 285 3.41 -36.38 -7.64
CA SER A 285 2.39 -36.68 -6.61
C SER A 285 2.89 -37.52 -5.42
N TRP A 286 4.07 -37.20 -4.87
CA TRP A 286 4.70 -38.00 -3.80
C TRP A 286 4.22 -37.63 -2.38
N GLY A 287 3.29 -36.68 -2.27
CA GLY A 287 2.62 -36.32 -1.02
C GLY A 287 2.13 -34.87 -1.03
N VAL A 288 0.93 -34.63 -0.49
CA VAL A 288 0.41 -33.29 -0.21
C VAL A 288 0.78 -32.98 1.24
N ALA A 289 1.64 -31.99 1.47
CA ALA A 289 2.07 -31.61 2.81
C ALA A 289 1.33 -30.35 3.27
N ALA A 290 0.66 -30.37 4.42
CA ALA A 290 0.09 -29.14 4.97
C ALA A 290 1.17 -28.31 5.67
N TYR A 291 1.27 -27.02 5.36
CA TYR A 291 2.20 -26.11 6.02
C TYR A 291 1.50 -25.39 7.18
N HIS A 292 2.00 -25.62 8.39
CA HIS A 292 1.56 -24.94 9.61
C HIS A 292 2.77 -24.27 10.23
N PRO A 293 2.83 -22.92 10.23
CA PRO A 293 4.01 -22.23 10.71
C PRO A 293 4.23 -22.51 12.20
N SER A 294 5.47 -22.84 12.55
CA SER A 294 5.86 -23.05 13.94
C SER A 294 5.93 -21.71 14.69
N TRP A 295 5.90 -21.77 16.02
CA TRP A 295 6.11 -20.58 16.85
C TRP A 295 7.46 -19.90 16.56
N VAL A 296 8.49 -20.68 16.19
CA VAL A 296 9.81 -20.15 15.83
C VAL A 296 9.73 -19.25 14.59
N GLU A 297 9.02 -19.68 13.54
CA GLU A 297 8.84 -18.89 12.32
C GLU A 297 8.04 -17.60 12.57
N TRP A 298 7.02 -17.67 13.44
CA TRP A 298 6.29 -16.49 13.89
C TRP A 298 7.18 -15.53 14.68
N SER A 299 8.05 -16.05 15.54
CA SER A 299 8.98 -15.23 16.33
C SER A 299 10.05 -14.55 15.46
N LEU A 300 10.54 -15.23 14.41
CA LEU A 300 11.47 -14.65 13.44
C LEU A 300 10.82 -13.53 12.64
N THR A 301 9.57 -13.73 12.22
CA THR A 301 8.80 -12.70 11.54
C THR A 301 8.58 -11.48 12.45
N ALA A 302 8.21 -11.71 13.71
CA ALA A 302 8.04 -10.63 14.68
C ALA A 302 9.36 -9.89 14.97
N PHE A 303 10.48 -10.62 15.01
CA PHE A 303 11.81 -10.04 15.18
C PHE A 303 12.19 -9.12 14.01
N ASP A 304 11.89 -9.48 12.76
CA ASP A 304 12.17 -8.64 11.59
C ASP A 304 11.37 -7.32 11.64
N PHE A 305 10.08 -7.39 11.95
CA PHE A 305 9.26 -6.18 12.14
C PHE A 305 9.75 -5.31 13.30
N ALA A 306 10.07 -5.92 14.45
CA ALA A 306 10.59 -5.20 15.60
C ALA A 306 11.97 -4.57 15.32
N GLY A 307 12.85 -5.32 14.65
CA GLY A 307 14.17 -4.88 14.22
C GLY A 307 14.10 -3.70 13.25
N MET A 308 13.20 -3.76 12.26
CA MET A 308 12.96 -2.65 11.33
C MET A 308 12.48 -1.38 12.06
N VAL A 309 11.52 -1.52 12.98
CA VAL A 309 11.02 -0.40 13.78
C VAL A 309 12.12 0.17 14.67
N LEU A 310 12.93 -0.69 15.31
CA LEU A 310 14.06 -0.28 16.14
C LEU A 310 15.10 0.51 15.32
N LEU A 311 15.52 -0.02 14.18
CA LEU A 311 16.47 0.65 13.28
C LEU A 311 15.92 1.99 12.79
N PHE A 312 14.64 2.03 12.43
CA PHE A 312 13.97 3.26 12.02
C PHE A 312 13.98 4.31 13.13
N VAL A 313 13.64 3.93 14.38
CA VAL A 313 13.65 4.84 15.55
C VAL A 313 15.06 5.29 15.93
N LEU A 314 16.06 4.42 15.79
CA LEU A 314 17.45 4.78 16.02
C LEU A 314 17.91 5.81 14.97
N PHE A 315 17.69 5.52 13.69
CA PHE A 315 18.03 6.43 12.59
C PHE A 315 17.34 7.79 12.75
N SER A 316 16.07 7.75 13.13
CA SER A 316 15.21 8.87 13.50
C SER A 316 15.78 9.80 14.57
N LYS A 317 16.62 9.29 15.48
CA LYS A 317 17.25 10.09 16.55
C LYS A 317 18.64 10.59 16.17
N VAL A 318 19.35 9.84 15.32
CA VAL A 318 20.72 10.16 14.93
C VAL A 318 20.74 11.18 13.78
N PHE A 319 19.79 11.10 12.85
CA PHE A 319 19.77 11.93 11.65
C PHE A 319 18.53 12.82 11.56
N PRO A 320 18.65 14.04 11.00
CA PRO A 320 17.50 14.88 10.73
C PRO A 320 16.61 14.23 9.65
N MET A 321 15.35 13.96 10.00
CA MET A 321 14.40 13.30 9.08
C MET A 321 13.96 14.17 7.91
N LEU A 322 13.96 15.49 8.10
CA LEU A 322 13.56 16.45 7.08
C LEU A 322 14.80 17.14 6.52
N PRO A 323 15.00 17.16 5.20
CA PRO A 323 16.12 17.84 4.57
C PRO A 323 15.92 19.36 4.67
N ILE A 324 16.56 19.99 5.66
CA ILE A 324 16.40 21.43 5.98
C ILE A 324 16.77 22.32 4.77
N TRP A 325 17.79 21.94 4.00
CA TRP A 325 18.23 22.74 2.85
C TRP A 325 17.18 22.78 1.73
N GLU A 326 16.57 21.63 1.41
CA GLU A 326 15.59 21.53 0.33
C GLU A 326 14.29 22.24 0.72
N MET A 327 13.90 22.17 1.99
CA MET A 327 12.76 22.93 2.50
C MET A 327 12.99 24.45 2.38
N ARG A 328 14.19 24.94 2.72
CA ARG A 328 14.54 26.36 2.55
C ARG A 328 14.60 26.79 1.09
N GLU A 329 15.21 25.98 0.21
CA GLU A 329 15.20 26.24 -1.24
C GLU A 329 13.76 26.27 -1.78
N GLY A 330 12.90 25.36 -1.30
CA GLY A 330 11.47 25.33 -1.63
C GLY A 330 10.72 26.60 -1.20
N GLU A 331 10.90 27.06 0.04
CA GLU A 331 10.30 28.30 0.55
C GLU A 331 10.76 29.53 -0.24
N LEU A 332 12.06 29.60 -0.57
CA LEU A 332 12.61 30.69 -1.39
C LEU A 332 12.02 30.68 -2.81
N ALA A 333 11.88 29.50 -3.42
CA ALA A 333 11.27 29.35 -4.74
C ALA A 333 9.78 29.68 -4.76
N GLU A 334 9.04 29.41 -3.67
CA GLU A 334 7.66 29.87 -3.52
C GLU A 334 7.59 31.40 -3.43
N ARG A 335 8.41 32.03 -2.58
CA ARG A 335 8.46 33.49 -2.45
C ARG A 335 8.77 34.18 -3.78
N SER A 336 9.76 33.70 -4.52
CA SER A 336 10.13 34.26 -5.82
C SER A 336 9.00 34.13 -6.85
N ARG A 337 8.24 33.02 -6.83
CA ARG A 337 7.06 32.84 -7.68
C ARG A 337 5.96 33.84 -7.35
N PHE A 338 5.67 34.06 -6.06
CA PHE A 338 4.70 35.05 -5.63
C PHE A 338 5.10 36.47 -6.02
N GLU A 339 6.37 36.85 -5.85
CA GLU A 339 6.88 38.15 -6.30
C GLU A 339 6.77 38.31 -7.82
N THR A 340 7.14 37.29 -8.59
CA THR A 340 7.01 37.31 -10.05
C THR A 340 5.56 37.46 -10.49
N GLN A 341 4.64 36.73 -9.86
CA GLN A 341 3.21 36.80 -10.15
C GLN A 341 2.63 38.18 -9.79
N ARG A 342 3.07 38.78 -8.68
CA ARG A 342 2.69 40.15 -8.29
C ARG A 342 3.16 41.18 -9.32
N VAL A 343 4.42 41.12 -9.75
CA VAL A 343 4.97 42.02 -10.77
C VAL A 343 4.23 41.89 -12.10
N ILE A 344 3.86 40.66 -12.50
CA ILE A 344 3.06 40.43 -13.71
C ILE A 344 1.66 41.04 -13.58
N MET A 345 1.01 40.87 -12.42
CA MET A 345 -0.31 41.46 -12.17
C MET A 345 -0.28 42.99 -12.15
N ASP A 346 0.73 43.59 -11.52
CA ASP A 346 0.92 45.03 -11.48
C ASP A 346 1.14 45.58 -12.91
N ARG A 347 2.03 44.96 -13.71
CA ARG A 347 2.21 45.33 -15.12
C ARG A 347 0.95 45.14 -15.97
N ALA A 348 0.17 44.08 -15.74
CA ALA A 348 -1.08 43.85 -16.48
C ALA A 348 -2.13 44.93 -16.18
N SER A 349 -2.08 45.56 -15.00
CA SER A 349 -2.95 46.68 -14.64
C SER A 349 -2.51 48.03 -15.21
N GLU A 350 -1.25 48.14 -15.64
CA GLU A 350 -0.67 49.36 -16.23
C GLU A 350 -0.84 49.44 -17.76
N VAL A 351 -1.31 48.39 -18.43
CA VAL A 351 -1.58 48.41 -19.88
C VAL A 351 -2.95 49.04 -20.13
N PRO A 352 -3.05 50.26 -20.71
CA PRO A 352 -4.33 50.84 -21.10
C PRO A 352 -4.99 49.99 -22.20
N ALA A 353 -6.32 49.86 -22.12
CA ALA A 353 -7.16 49.01 -22.97
C ALA A 353 -7.05 49.31 -24.47
#